data_AF-A0A3P9AY22-F1
#
_entry.id   AF-A0A3P9AY22-F1
#
_cell.length_a   1.000
_cell.length_b   1.000
_cell.length_c   1.000
_cell.angle_alpha   90.00
_cell.angle_beta   90.00
_cell.angle_gamma   90.00
#
_symmetry.space_group_name_H-M   'P 1'
#
loop_
_entity.id
_entity.type
_entity.pdbx_description
1 polymer ?
#
loop_
_entity_poly.entity_id
_entity_poly.type
_entity_poly.pdbx_seq_one_letter_code
_entity_poly.pdbx_strand_id
1 'polypeptide(L)'
;MDPEELELQNDYRYRSYAAVIEKALRNFESSSEWADLISSLGKLNKALQTNLRYSLLPKRLIIGKRLAQCLHPALPSGVHLKALETYEVIFKIIGTKWLAKDLFIYR
;
A
#
# COMPACT_ATOMS: atom_id res chain seq x y z
N MET A 1 -9.98 8.83 -16.05
CA MET A 1 -9.96 7.67 -15.14
C MET A 1 -10.41 6.46 -15.94
N ASP A 2 -9.76 5.31 -15.75
CA ASP A 2 -10.13 4.04 -16.40
C ASP A 2 -11.59 3.68 -16.01
N PRO A 3 -12.44 3.19 -16.92
CA PRO A 3 -13.84 2.84 -16.61
C PRO A 3 -13.98 1.84 -15.45
N GLU A 4 -13.06 0.86 -15.40
CA GLU A 4 -12.96 -0.14 -14.33
C GLU A 4 -12.71 0.52 -12.95
N GLU A 5 -11.99 1.64 -12.94
CA GLU A 5 -11.74 2.43 -11.72
C GLU A 5 -13.02 3.11 -11.21
N LEU A 6 -13.84 3.61 -12.14
CA LEU A 6 -15.08 4.32 -11.84
C LEU A 6 -16.15 3.36 -11.28
N GLU A 7 -16.24 2.15 -11.84
CA GLU A 7 -17.13 1.10 -11.34
C GLU A 7 -16.77 0.69 -9.91
N LEU A 8 -15.47 0.53 -9.62
CA LEU A 8 -15.01 0.20 -8.26
C LEU A 8 -15.35 1.29 -7.24
N GLN A 9 -15.33 2.57 -7.62
CA GLN A 9 -15.74 3.64 -6.72
C GLN A 9 -17.22 3.59 -6.32
N ASN A 10 -18.06 2.96 -7.14
CA ASN A 10 -19.47 2.74 -6.82
C ASN A 10 -19.70 1.46 -5.98
N ASP A 11 -18.75 0.52 -5.94
CA ASP A 11 -18.83 -0.68 -5.09
C ASP A 11 -18.63 -0.32 -3.60
N TYR A 12 -19.68 -0.52 -2.80
CA TYR A 12 -19.66 -0.27 -1.35
C TYR A 12 -18.51 -0.99 -0.63
N ARG A 13 -18.22 -2.24 -0.98
CA ARG A 13 -17.15 -3.04 -0.36
C ARG A 13 -15.78 -2.48 -0.74
N TYR A 14 -15.62 -1.96 -1.95
CA TYR A 14 -14.37 -1.31 -2.36
C TYR A 14 -14.15 -0.01 -1.60
N ARG A 15 -15.19 0.82 -1.43
CA ARG A 15 -15.09 2.04 -0.59
C ARG A 15 -14.77 1.72 0.87
N SER A 16 -15.38 0.67 1.42
CA SER A 16 -15.07 0.19 2.76
C SER A 16 -13.59 -0.24 2.88
N TYR A 17 -13.10 -1.02 1.91
CA TYR A 17 -11.70 -1.40 1.84
C TYR A 17 -10.77 -0.17 1.75
N ALA A 18 -11.10 0.81 0.90
CA ALA A 18 -10.37 2.07 0.79
C ALA A 18 -10.30 2.84 2.12
N ALA A 19 -11.38 2.84 2.92
CA ALA A 19 -11.39 3.45 4.24
C ALA A 19 -10.46 2.74 5.24
N VAL A 20 -10.39 1.40 5.20
CA VAL A 20 -9.46 0.61 6.01
C VAL A 20 -8.01 0.94 5.64
N ILE A 21 -7.71 1.00 4.34
CA ILE A 21 -6.37 1.37 3.84
C ILE A 21 -6.02 2.80 4.24
N GLU A 22 -6.93 3.76 4.11
CA GLU A 22 -6.70 5.15 4.51
C GLU A 22 -6.43 5.26 6.02
N LYS A 23 -7.17 4.52 6.85
CA LYS A 23 -6.90 4.44 8.30
C LYS A 23 -5.51 3.87 8.60
N ALA A 24 -5.07 2.86 7.85
CA ALA A 24 -3.72 2.32 8.01
C ALA A 24 -2.65 3.36 7.61
N LEU A 25 -2.86 4.07 6.49
CA LEU A 25 -1.93 5.09 5.98
C LEU A 25 -1.74 6.28 6.92
N ARG A 26 -2.76 6.65 7.71
CA ARG A 26 -2.63 7.73 8.72
C ARG A 26 -1.56 7.47 9.77
N ASN A 27 -1.21 6.20 10.06
CA ASN A 27 -0.16 5.89 11.05
C ASN A 27 1.23 6.38 10.60
N PHE A 28 1.46 6.51 9.29
CA PHE A 28 2.71 7.05 8.77
C PHE A 28 2.87 8.55 8.99
N GLU A 29 1.76 9.29 9.21
CA GLU A 29 1.80 10.73 9.46
C GLU A 29 2.26 11.06 10.89
N SER A 30 2.01 10.14 11.84
CA SER A 30 2.42 10.26 13.24
C SER A 30 3.71 9.51 13.58
N SER A 31 4.38 8.91 12.58
CA SER A 31 5.62 8.14 12.80
C SER A 31 6.79 9.08 13.06
N SER A 32 7.45 8.96 14.20
CA SER A 32 8.57 9.81 14.61
C SER A 32 9.89 9.04 14.63
N GLU A 33 9.84 7.74 14.89
CA GLU A 33 11.00 6.87 14.93
C GLU A 33 10.90 5.72 13.90
N TRP A 34 12.03 5.08 13.61
CA TRP A 34 12.06 3.97 12.65
C TRP A 34 11.18 2.79 13.07
N ALA A 35 11.01 2.56 14.38
CA ALA A 35 10.13 1.51 14.90
C ALA A 35 8.65 1.79 14.58
N ASP A 36 8.24 3.06 14.54
CA ASP A 36 6.88 3.45 14.15
C ASP A 36 6.61 3.11 12.68
N LEU A 37 7.62 3.24 11.81
CA LEU A 37 7.51 2.86 10.41
C LEU A 37 7.29 1.35 10.26
N ILE A 38 8.01 0.52 11.04
CA ILE A 38 7.81 -0.94 11.05
C ILE A 38 6.37 -1.26 11.49
N SER A 39 5.89 -0.64 12.57
CA SER A 39 4.51 -0.81 13.06
C SER A 39 3.49 -0.37 12.01
N SER A 40 3.70 0.77 11.36
CA SER A 40 2.83 1.31 10.32
C SER A 40 2.78 0.42 9.08
N LEU A 41 3.92 -0.10 8.63
CA LEU A 41 4.00 -1.10 7.56
C LEU A 41 3.28 -2.40 7.94
N GLY A 42 3.39 -2.85 9.19
CA GLY A 42 2.65 -4.01 9.70
C GLY A 42 1.14 -3.83 9.63
N LYS A 43 0.63 -2.66 10.05
CA LYS A 43 -0.79 -2.31 9.96
C LYS A 43 -1.26 -2.21 8.50
N LEU A 44 -0.45 -1.62 7.62
CA LEU A 44 -0.75 -1.53 6.19
C LEU A 44 -0.82 -2.92 5.54
N ASN A 45 0.14 -3.81 5.82
CA ASN A 45 0.12 -5.19 5.34
C ASN A 45 -1.14 -5.94 5.75
N LYS A 46 -1.52 -5.83 7.03
CA LYS A 46 -2.76 -6.44 7.51
C LYS A 46 -3.98 -5.89 6.79
N ALA A 47 -4.03 -4.57 6.58
CA ALA A 47 -5.11 -3.92 5.84
C ALA A 47 -5.18 -4.41 4.39
N LEU A 48 -4.06 -4.48 3.67
CA LEU A 48 -3.98 -4.98 2.28
C LEU A 48 -4.51 -6.42 2.16
N GLN A 49 -4.21 -7.26 3.15
CA GLN A 49 -4.64 -8.66 3.15
C GLN A 49 -6.11 -8.86 3.53
N THR A 50 -6.81 -7.84 4.04
CA THR A 50 -8.24 -7.98 4.41
C THR A 50 -9.16 -8.17 3.22
N ASN A 51 -8.75 -7.75 2.01
CA ASN A 51 -9.60 -7.82 0.83
C ASN A 51 -8.81 -8.07 -0.46
N LEU A 52 -8.49 -9.34 -0.69
CA LEU A 52 -7.72 -9.82 -1.87
C LEU A 52 -8.56 -9.93 -3.16
N ARG A 53 -9.86 -9.63 -3.10
CA ARG A 53 -10.76 -9.65 -4.29
C ARG A 53 -10.36 -8.61 -5.32
N TYR A 54 -9.80 -7.49 -4.88
CA TYR A 54 -9.54 -6.34 -5.73
C TYR A 54 -8.08 -6.29 -6.13
N SER A 55 -7.83 -6.44 -7.43
CA SER A 55 -6.49 -6.27 -8.01
C SER A 55 -6.11 -4.79 -8.17
N LEU A 56 -7.08 -3.88 -8.15
CA LEU A 56 -6.82 -2.45 -8.05
C LEU A 56 -6.70 -2.04 -6.58
N LEU A 57 -5.54 -1.52 -6.18
CA LEU A 57 -5.34 -1.04 -4.82
C LEU A 57 -5.88 0.40 -4.65
N PRO A 58 -6.71 0.65 -3.61
CA PRO A 58 -7.09 2.00 -3.26
C PRO A 58 -5.88 2.76 -2.73
N LYS A 59 -5.80 4.07 -3.03
CA LYS A 59 -4.70 4.96 -2.60
C LYS A 59 -3.29 4.48 -3.01
N ARG A 60 -3.17 3.72 -4.11
CA ARG A 60 -1.90 3.15 -4.61
C ARG A 60 -0.74 4.14 -4.71
N LEU A 61 -1.01 5.39 -5.11
CA LEU A 61 0.01 6.45 -5.14
C LEU A 61 0.58 6.80 -3.76
N ILE A 62 -0.26 6.85 -2.73
CA ILE A 62 0.16 7.17 -1.36
C ILE A 62 0.93 5.99 -0.78
N ILE A 63 0.45 4.76 -1.03
CA ILE A 63 1.15 3.53 -0.65
C ILE A 63 2.56 3.53 -1.23
N GLY A 64 2.71 3.78 -2.54
CA GLY A 64 4.03 3.86 -3.20
C GLY A 64 4.96 4.89 -2.56
N LYS A 65 4.46 6.12 -2.32
CA LYS A 65 5.23 7.17 -1.64
C LYS A 65 5.70 6.75 -0.24
N ARG A 66 4.84 6.11 0.56
CA ARG A 66 5.20 5.64 1.91
C ARG A 66 6.21 4.50 1.87
N LEU A 67 6.09 3.59 0.90
CA LEU A 67 7.06 2.52 0.72
C LEU A 67 8.44 3.05 0.28
N ALA A 68 8.48 3.99 -0.66
CA ALA A 68 9.72 4.66 -1.07
C ALA A 68 10.39 5.38 0.12
N GLN A 69 9.60 6.07 0.97
CA GLN A 69 10.11 6.67 2.21
C GLN A 69 10.74 5.60 3.12
N CYS A 70 10.11 4.44 3.25
CA CYS A 70 10.62 3.34 4.06
C CYS A 70 11.89 2.69 3.49
N LEU A 71 12.27 2.98 2.25
CA LEU A 71 13.52 2.53 1.61
C LEU A 71 14.62 3.60 1.63
N HIS A 72 14.41 4.73 2.32
CA HIS A 72 15.43 5.77 2.41
C HIS A 72 16.72 5.23 3.07
N PRO A 73 17.92 5.55 2.53
CA PRO A 73 19.19 4.95 2.98
C PRO A 73 19.56 5.27 4.43
N ALA A 74 18.99 6.34 5.01
CA ALA A 74 19.18 6.68 6.42
C ALA A 74 18.38 5.81 7.40
N LEU A 75 17.47 4.96 6.92
CA LEU A 75 16.68 4.05 7.75
C LEU A 75 17.40 2.72 7.95
N PRO A 76 17.15 2.03 9.08
CA PRO A 76 17.78 0.74 9.35
C PRO A 76 17.21 -0.38 8.46
N SER A 77 18.01 -1.42 8.24
CA SER A 77 17.67 -2.58 7.39
C SER A 77 16.35 -3.27 7.77
N GLY A 78 15.98 -3.24 9.06
CA GLY A 78 14.69 -3.77 9.52
C GLY A 78 13.47 -3.07 8.89
N VAL A 79 13.54 -1.76 8.67
CA VAL A 79 12.47 -1.00 7.97
C VAL A 79 12.48 -1.35 6.49
N HIS A 80 13.66 -1.45 5.87
CA HIS A 80 13.80 -1.81 4.46
C HIS A 80 13.21 -3.19 4.17
N LEU A 81 13.57 -4.19 4.97
CA LEU A 81 13.05 -5.55 4.85
C LEU A 81 11.53 -5.56 4.95
N LYS A 82 10.97 -4.82 5.93
CA LYS A 82 9.52 -4.74 6.11
C LYS A 82 8.81 -4.06 4.93
N ALA A 83 9.45 -3.06 4.32
CA ALA A 83 8.94 -2.42 3.12
C ALA A 83 8.94 -3.41 1.94
N LEU A 84 10.01 -4.18 1.74
CA LEU A 84 10.12 -5.19 0.69
C LEU A 84 9.09 -6.31 0.83
N GLU A 85 8.84 -6.81 2.05
CA GLU A 85 7.73 -7.73 2.32
C GLU A 85 6.37 -7.13 1.88
N THR A 86 6.19 -5.83 2.10
CA THR A 86 4.96 -5.13 1.72
C THR A 86 4.83 -4.99 0.19
N TYR A 87 5.93 -4.72 -0.52
CA TYR A 87 5.96 -4.76 -1.98
C TYR A 87 5.56 -6.14 -2.51
N GLU A 88 6.06 -7.22 -1.91
CA GLU A 88 5.72 -8.58 -2.32
C GLU A 88 4.21 -8.85 -2.19
N VAL A 89 3.60 -8.46 -1.06
CA VAL A 89 2.15 -8.56 -0.85
C VAL A 89 1.38 -7.78 -1.92
N ILE A 90 1.81 -6.55 -2.21
CA ILE A 90 1.19 -5.71 -3.23
C ILE A 90 1.28 -6.36 -4.61
N PHE A 91 2.46 -6.82 -5.02
CA PHE A 91 2.67 -7.43 -6.33
C PHE A 91 1.86 -8.71 -6.51
N LYS A 92 1.67 -9.50 -5.44
CA LYS A 92 0.76 -10.65 -5.42
C LYS A 92 -0.70 -10.25 -5.60
N ILE A 93 -1.14 -9.14 -5.00
CA ILE A 93 -2.53 -8.65 -5.12
C ILE A 93 -2.83 -8.10 -6.52
N ILE A 94 -1.96 -7.21 -7.02
CA ILE A 94 -2.23 -6.49 -8.28
C ILE A 94 -1.98 -7.38 -9.51
N GLY A 95 -1.08 -8.36 -9.40
CA GLY A 95 -0.68 -9.23 -10.51
C GLY A 95 0.04 -8.49 -11.64
N THR A 96 0.45 -9.24 -12.66
CA THR A 96 1.29 -8.72 -13.75
C THR A 96 0.61 -7.65 -14.60
N LYS A 97 -0.70 -7.78 -14.85
CA LYS A 97 -1.49 -6.83 -15.66
C LYS A 97 -1.46 -5.41 -15.06
N TRP A 98 -1.73 -5.30 -13.76
CA TRP A 98 -1.74 -3.99 -13.08
C TRP A 98 -0.34 -3.52 -12.75
N LEU A 99 0.59 -4.42 -12.41
CA LEU A 99 1.98 -4.05 -12.20
C LEU A 99 2.59 -3.35 -13.42
N ALA A 100 2.30 -3.83 -14.64
CA ALA A 100 2.77 -3.17 -15.86
C ALA A 100 2.23 -1.74 -16.01
N LYS A 101 0.98 -1.48 -15.59
CA LYS A 101 0.37 -0.14 -15.61
C LYS A 101 0.92 0.77 -14.50
N ASP A 102 1.09 0.22 -13.30
CA ASP A 102 1.43 0.97 -12.09
C ASP A 102 2.94 0.92 -11.76
N LEU A 103 3.79 0.39 -12.64
CA LEU A 103 5.24 0.26 -12.38
C LEU A 103 5.89 1.58 -11.95
N PHE A 104 5.44 2.70 -12.53
CA PHE A 104 5.93 4.04 -12.21
C PHE A 104 5.63 4.50 -10.77
N ILE A 105 4.73 3.82 -10.06
CA ILE A 105 4.38 4.07 -8.66
C ILE A 105 5.38 3.40 -7.70
N TYR A 106 6.00 2.31 -8.15
CA TYR A 106 6.86 1.45 -7.34
C TYR A 106 8.35 1.58 -7.65
N ARG A 107 8.73 2.69 -8.32
CA ARG A 107 10.12 3.06 -8.61
C ARG A 107 10.67 4.06 -7.60
#